data_AF-A0A6I5IY93-F1
#
_entry.id   AF-A0A6I5IY93-F1
#
_cell.length_a   1.000
_cell.length_b   1.000
_cell.length_c   1.000
_cell.angle_alpha   90.00
_cell.angle_beta   90.00
_cell.angle_gamma   90.00
#
_symmetry.space_group_name_H-M   'P 1'
#
loop_
_entity.id
_entity.type
_entity.pdbx_description
1 polymer ?
#
loop_
_entity_poly.entity_id
_entity_poly.type
_entity_poly.pdbx_seq_one_letter_code
_entity_poly.pdbx_strand_id
1 'polypeptide(L)'
;IQKGNGSSLAYFAEDDEELSYWLESYQAILNKKLRADILQKQLYFPLAQNYHLLALLQPSSLIQKLYERCFDQEVRKKQDQFTKSRNASKFIPGVQQSFVGVSKLLITQSQHQNATVFNGKRGGIQRLFNTQPPTWVVQIKPPINQKSWFYNGIPNSVVKTDVDYLRDFLLRNERLSLSTRNPQKRKWLIKWGQSLTDTVLFYAQQIQLLPEGWSGVESIKLKLSQQYFLDPYRDDEAFQTARKTTDWQSEVSKDFAKWVNGKLIGKDKRFTPQPEHTKLWALLMSNALRDITIAPKNTEKTV
;
A
#
# COMPACT_ATOMS: atom_id res chain seq x y z
N ILE A 1 -8.92 -26.81 47.56
CA ILE A 1 -8.09 -25.68 48.09
C ILE A 1 -8.82 -24.33 48.00
N GLN A 2 -8.97 -23.66 46.84
CA GLN A 2 -9.60 -22.32 46.77
C GLN A 2 -11.07 -22.25 47.25
N LYS A 3 -11.83 -23.34 47.08
CA LYS A 3 -13.23 -23.45 47.54
C LYS A 3 -13.35 -24.08 48.94
N GLY A 4 -12.28 -24.13 49.72
CA GLY A 4 -12.26 -24.78 51.05
C GLY A 4 -12.33 -26.31 51.03
N ASN A 5 -12.56 -26.95 49.88
CA ASN A 5 -12.58 -28.41 49.81
C ASN A 5 -11.15 -28.99 49.89
N GLY A 6 -10.87 -29.73 50.97
CA GLY A 6 -9.60 -30.37 51.30
C GLY A 6 -9.57 -31.89 51.12
N SER A 7 -10.62 -32.50 50.57
CA SER A 7 -10.73 -33.96 50.47
C SER A 7 -9.56 -34.65 49.76
N SER A 8 -8.92 -33.96 48.80
CA SER A 8 -7.76 -34.46 48.07
C SER A 8 -6.45 -34.42 48.87
N LEU A 9 -6.38 -33.58 49.92
CA LEU A 9 -5.21 -33.41 50.78
C LEU A 9 -5.32 -34.23 52.07
N ALA A 10 -6.54 -34.65 52.44
CA ALA A 10 -6.80 -35.45 53.64
C ALA A 10 -6.04 -36.77 53.69
N TYR A 11 -5.74 -37.39 52.53
CA TYR A 11 -4.93 -38.61 52.47
C TYR A 11 -3.45 -38.38 52.84
N PHE A 12 -2.98 -37.13 52.75
CA PHE A 12 -1.58 -36.76 52.99
C PHE A 12 -1.36 -36.09 54.35
N ALA A 13 -2.42 -35.64 55.01
CA ALA A 13 -2.34 -35.02 56.33
C ALA A 13 -2.38 -36.10 57.41
N GLU A 14 -1.56 -35.95 58.44
CA GLU A 14 -1.57 -36.85 59.59
C GLU A 14 -2.79 -36.56 60.48
N ASP A 15 -3.15 -35.28 60.61
CA ASP A 15 -4.26 -34.81 61.44
C ASP A 15 -5.13 -33.72 60.74
N ASP A 16 -6.37 -33.55 61.20
CA ASP A 16 -7.32 -32.54 60.70
C ASP A 16 -6.82 -31.09 60.91
N GLU A 17 -5.99 -30.88 61.93
CA GLU A 17 -5.35 -29.58 62.21
C GLU A 17 -4.28 -29.24 61.15
N GLU A 18 -3.47 -30.23 60.75
CA GLU A 18 -2.46 -30.08 59.70
C GLU A 18 -3.11 -29.80 58.34
N LEU A 19 -4.20 -30.52 58.03
CA LEU A 19 -5.00 -30.31 56.83
C LEU A 19 -5.55 -28.88 56.77
N SER A 20 -6.08 -28.38 57.89
CA SER A 20 -6.62 -27.03 58.01
C SER A 20 -5.53 -25.97 57.81
N TYR A 21 -4.38 -26.16 58.46
CA TYR A 21 -3.21 -25.29 58.30
C TYR A 21 -2.70 -25.23 56.86
N TRP A 22 -2.64 -26.37 56.16
CA TRP A 22 -2.24 -26.39 54.74
C TRP A 22 -3.25 -25.65 53.86
N LEU A 23 -4.55 -25.86 54.07
CA LEU A 23 -5.59 -25.18 53.30
C LEU A 23 -5.52 -23.67 53.47
N GLU A 24 -5.39 -23.18 54.70
CA GLU A 24 -5.24 -21.75 54.99
C GLU A 24 -3.97 -21.18 54.37
N SER A 25 -2.85 -21.88 54.51
CA SER A 25 -1.56 -21.48 53.96
C SER A 25 -1.60 -21.37 52.43
N TYR A 26 -2.16 -22.37 51.75
CA TYR A 26 -2.29 -22.32 50.29
C TYR A 26 -3.28 -21.26 49.82
N GLN A 27 -4.37 -21.04 50.54
CA GLN A 27 -5.30 -19.96 50.24
C GLN A 27 -4.63 -18.58 50.40
N ALA A 28 -3.82 -18.39 51.44
CA ALA A 28 -3.06 -17.16 51.66
C ALA A 28 -2.05 -16.90 50.53
N ILE A 29 -1.40 -17.93 50.01
CA ILE A 29 -0.48 -17.81 48.86
C ILE A 29 -1.21 -17.38 47.58
N LEU A 30 -2.42 -17.91 47.36
CA LEU A 30 -3.23 -17.62 46.18
C LEU A 30 -3.92 -16.25 46.24
N ASN A 31 -4.28 -15.78 47.44
CA ASN A 31 -4.99 -14.52 47.68
C ASN A 31 -4.07 -13.38 48.11
N LYS A 32 -2.93 -13.19 47.42
CA LYS A 32 -2.03 -12.07 47.72
C LYS A 32 -2.63 -10.73 47.33
N LYS A 33 -2.43 -9.72 48.19
CA LYS A 33 -2.79 -8.33 47.90
C LYS A 33 -2.02 -7.83 46.68
N LEU A 34 -2.72 -7.29 45.70
CA LEU A 34 -2.14 -6.76 44.47
C LEU A 34 -1.25 -5.55 44.77
N ARG A 35 -0.04 -5.55 44.20
CA ARG A 35 0.91 -4.44 44.24
C ARG A 35 1.52 -4.29 42.86
N ALA A 36 1.65 -3.06 42.39
CA ALA A 36 2.34 -2.72 41.15
C ALA A 36 3.72 -2.14 41.48
N ASP A 37 4.69 -2.44 40.64
CA ASP A 37 6.04 -1.87 40.75
C ASP A 37 6.12 -0.54 39.99
N ILE A 38 7.12 0.28 40.34
CA ILE A 38 7.39 1.60 39.72
C ILE A 38 7.81 1.41 38.26
N LEU A 39 8.53 0.33 37.95
CA LEU A 39 8.97 0.00 36.59
C LEU A 39 7.86 -0.62 35.72
N GLN A 40 6.71 -0.95 36.31
CA GLN A 40 5.60 -1.51 35.57
C GLN A 40 4.94 -0.42 34.70
N LYS A 41 4.58 -0.78 33.46
CA LYS A 41 3.85 0.13 32.58
C LYS A 41 2.45 0.36 33.12
N GLN A 42 2.17 1.60 33.50
CA GLN A 42 0.88 2.08 33.97
C GLN A 42 0.34 3.12 32.98
N LEU A 43 -0.93 2.99 32.60
CA LEU A 43 -1.57 3.86 31.60
C LEU A 43 -2.83 4.49 32.19
N TYR A 44 -3.01 5.79 32.00
CA TYR A 44 -4.29 6.44 32.28
C TYR A 44 -5.27 6.18 31.15
N PHE A 45 -6.46 5.71 31.50
CA PHE A 45 -7.57 5.48 30.59
C PHE A 45 -8.71 6.47 30.89
N PRO A 46 -9.10 7.32 29.92
CA PRO A 46 -10.11 8.35 30.14
C PRO A 46 -11.51 7.76 30.28
N LEU A 47 -12.29 8.35 31.17
CA LEU A 47 -13.74 8.19 31.32
C LEU A 47 -14.41 9.54 31.06
N ALA A 48 -15.74 9.56 31.04
CA ALA A 48 -16.51 10.78 30.81
C ALA A 48 -16.17 11.93 31.78
N GLN A 49 -15.77 11.63 33.02
CA GLN A 49 -15.48 12.63 34.06
C GLN A 49 -14.20 12.35 34.87
N ASN A 50 -13.51 11.23 34.64
CA ASN A 50 -12.39 10.75 35.48
C ASN A 50 -11.41 9.91 34.65
N TYR A 51 -10.37 9.37 35.30
CA TYR A 51 -9.44 8.42 34.68
C TYR A 51 -9.29 7.17 35.53
N HIS A 52 -9.12 6.01 34.88
CA HIS A 52 -8.63 4.81 35.52
C HIS A 52 -7.14 4.62 35.24
N LEU A 53 -6.39 4.18 36.25
CA LEU A 53 -5.00 3.77 36.08
C LEU A 53 -4.96 2.26 35.80
N LEU A 54 -4.54 1.89 34.59
CA LEU A 54 -4.43 0.50 34.14
C LEU A 54 -2.98 0.05 34.26
N ALA A 55 -2.71 -0.93 35.12
CA ALA A 55 -1.43 -1.61 35.19
C ALA A 55 -1.38 -2.75 34.17
N LEU A 56 -0.55 -2.61 33.13
CA LEU A 56 -0.44 -3.63 32.09
C LEU A 56 0.39 -4.81 32.59
N LEU A 57 -0.18 -6.01 32.48
CA LEU A 57 0.50 -7.28 32.75
C LEU A 57 0.69 -8.06 31.46
N GLN A 58 1.83 -8.74 31.35
CA GLN A 58 2.11 -9.58 30.20
C GLN A 58 1.33 -10.91 30.31
N PRO A 59 0.49 -11.28 29.32
CA PRO A 59 -0.32 -12.48 29.38
C PRO A 59 0.52 -13.72 29.02
N SER A 60 1.35 -14.18 29.95
CA SER A 60 2.31 -15.27 29.75
C SER A 60 1.67 -16.59 29.28
N SER A 61 0.49 -16.94 29.81
CA SER A 61 -0.25 -18.15 29.42
C SER A 61 -0.74 -18.10 27.97
N LEU A 62 -1.23 -16.94 27.53
CA LEU A 62 -1.69 -16.72 26.16
C LEU A 62 -0.51 -16.77 25.18
N ILE A 63 0.60 -16.10 25.52
CA ILE A 63 1.82 -16.12 24.71
C ILE A 63 2.36 -17.56 24.58
N GLN A 64 2.32 -18.34 25.66
CA GLN A 64 2.73 -19.74 25.64
C GLN A 64 1.84 -20.57 24.71
N LYS A 65 0.51 -20.44 24.83
CA LYS A 65 -0.43 -21.17 23.97
C LYS A 65 -0.26 -20.82 22.48
N LEU A 66 0.01 -19.55 22.17
CA LEU A 66 0.32 -19.10 20.81
C LEU A 66 1.63 -19.69 20.30
N TYR A 67 2.66 -19.74 21.15
CA TYR A 67 3.94 -20.36 20.82
C TYR A 67 3.77 -21.84 20.49
N GLU A 68 3.08 -22.59 21.35
CA GLU A 68 2.81 -24.02 21.18
C GLU A 68 2.07 -24.31 19.86
N ARG A 69 1.08 -23.47 19.53
CA ARG A 69 0.28 -23.66 18.31
C ARG A 69 1.03 -23.31 17.02
N CYS A 70 1.88 -22.29 17.03
CA CYS A 70 2.40 -21.69 15.81
C CYS A 70 3.90 -21.87 15.59
N PHE A 71 4.68 -22.01 16.66
CA PHE A 71 6.13 -21.86 16.62
C PHE A 71 6.90 -22.98 17.33
N ASP A 72 6.18 -23.93 17.92
CA ASP A 72 6.81 -25.07 18.58
C ASP A 72 7.63 -25.92 17.60
N GLN A 73 8.56 -26.68 18.15
CA GLN A 73 9.50 -27.49 17.37
C GLN A 73 8.79 -28.49 16.47
N GLU A 74 7.71 -29.11 16.94
CA GLU A 74 6.92 -30.06 16.14
C GLU A 74 6.21 -29.39 14.97
N VAL A 75 5.63 -28.20 15.21
CA VAL A 75 4.96 -27.40 14.17
C VAL A 75 5.96 -27.00 13.09
N ARG A 76 7.17 -26.59 13.50
CA ARG A 76 8.26 -26.24 12.58
C ARG A 76 8.70 -27.44 11.74
N LYS A 77 8.88 -28.62 12.35
CA LYS A 77 9.22 -29.86 11.63
C LYS A 77 8.18 -30.20 10.56
N LYS A 78 6.89 -30.05 10.87
CA LYS A 78 5.79 -30.24 9.89
C LYS A 78 5.86 -29.23 8.75
N GLN A 79 6.07 -27.94 9.04
CA GLN A 79 6.21 -26.90 8.01
C GLN A 79 7.44 -27.10 7.11
N ASP A 80 8.55 -27.60 7.66
CA ASP A 80 9.76 -27.90 6.90
C ASP A 80 9.53 -29.04 5.91
N GLN A 81 8.69 -30.03 6.23
CA GLN A 81 8.31 -31.09 5.29
C GLN A 81 7.54 -30.55 4.08
N PHE A 82 6.56 -29.66 4.30
CA PHE A 82 5.85 -29.00 3.19
C PHE A 82 6.79 -28.17 2.33
N THR A 83 7.72 -27.43 2.95
CA THR A 83 8.70 -26.61 2.23
C THR A 83 9.64 -27.48 1.37
N LYS A 84 10.14 -28.60 1.92
CA LYS A 84 10.99 -29.55 1.18
C LYS A 84 10.27 -30.13 -0.04
N SER A 85 9.01 -30.54 0.13
CA SER A 85 8.24 -31.13 -0.98
C SER A 85 7.84 -30.10 -2.03
N ARG A 86 7.55 -28.85 -1.62
CA ARG A 86 7.38 -27.73 -2.55
C ARG A 86 8.65 -27.49 -3.38
N ASN A 87 9.83 -27.51 -2.75
CA ASN A 87 11.10 -27.35 -3.45
C ASN A 87 11.41 -28.54 -4.38
N ALA A 88 10.95 -29.74 -4.04
CA ALA A 88 11.07 -30.94 -4.86
C ALA A 88 9.93 -31.11 -5.88
N SER A 89 9.00 -30.15 -5.98
CA SER A 89 7.80 -30.21 -6.83
C SER A 89 6.93 -31.47 -6.61
N LYS A 90 6.89 -32.01 -5.38
CA LYS A 90 6.09 -33.19 -5.01
C LYS A 90 4.84 -32.77 -4.24
N PHE A 91 3.71 -33.39 -4.58
CA PHE A 91 2.45 -33.20 -3.86
C PHE A 91 2.49 -33.91 -2.49
N ILE A 92 2.00 -33.23 -1.46
CA ILE A 92 1.74 -33.81 -0.13
C ILE A 92 0.34 -33.39 0.30
N PRO A 93 -0.48 -34.32 0.84
CA PRO A 93 -1.77 -33.97 1.40
C PRO A 93 -1.61 -33.14 2.68
N GLY A 94 -2.32 -32.01 2.77
CA GLY A 94 -2.37 -31.16 3.96
C GLY A 94 -2.37 -29.66 3.65
N VAL A 95 -2.64 -28.84 4.66
CA VAL A 95 -2.65 -27.38 4.55
C VAL A 95 -1.33 -26.83 5.11
N GLN A 96 -0.56 -26.13 4.29
CA GLN A 96 0.61 -25.40 4.73
C GLN A 96 0.20 -24.04 5.30
N GLN A 97 0.48 -23.79 6.58
CA GLN A 97 0.32 -22.47 7.20
C GLN A 97 1.68 -21.78 7.32
N SER A 98 1.76 -20.51 6.92
CA SER A 98 2.97 -19.68 7.03
C SER A 98 2.62 -18.30 7.57
N PHE A 99 3.48 -17.77 8.46
CA PHE A 99 3.35 -16.45 9.04
C PHE A 99 4.49 -15.56 8.56
N VAL A 100 4.16 -14.51 7.80
CA VAL A 100 5.15 -13.60 7.21
C VAL A 100 5.40 -12.43 8.16
N GLY A 101 6.66 -11.95 8.22
CA GLY A 101 7.01 -10.75 8.98
C GLY A 101 6.96 -10.92 10.50
N VAL A 102 7.12 -12.14 11.02
CA VAL A 102 7.14 -12.39 12.46
C VAL A 102 8.38 -11.78 13.10
N SER A 103 8.19 -10.86 14.03
CA SER A 103 9.28 -10.24 14.79
C SER A 103 9.62 -11.06 16.04
N LYS A 104 10.89 -11.02 16.46
CA LYS A 104 11.37 -11.64 17.69
C LYS A 104 11.70 -10.56 18.71
N LEU A 105 10.98 -10.56 19.83
CA LEU A 105 11.26 -9.73 20.99
C LEU A 105 12.01 -10.58 22.02
N LEU A 106 13.24 -10.19 22.36
CA LEU A 106 14.02 -10.82 23.41
C LEU A 106 13.55 -10.26 24.76
N ILE A 107 12.87 -11.08 25.56
CA ILE A 107 12.40 -10.71 26.90
C ILE A 107 13.52 -10.90 27.93
N THR A 108 14.33 -11.93 27.74
CA THR A 108 15.43 -12.31 28.64
C THR A 108 16.65 -12.66 27.81
N GLN A 109 17.85 -12.36 28.33
CA GLN A 109 19.11 -12.58 27.64
C GLN A 109 19.64 -14.01 27.84
N SER A 110 20.40 -14.28 28.91
CA SER A 110 21.02 -15.58 29.15
C SER A 110 20.19 -16.49 30.08
N GLN A 111 19.62 -15.94 31.16
CA GLN A 111 18.93 -16.73 32.17
C GLN A 111 17.40 -16.61 32.11
N HIS A 112 16.81 -17.28 31.12
CA HIS A 112 15.37 -17.17 30.80
C HIS A 112 14.43 -17.64 31.92
N GLN A 113 14.89 -18.60 32.74
CA GLN A 113 14.11 -19.18 33.83
C GLN A 113 13.84 -18.18 34.97
N ASN A 114 14.70 -17.16 35.12
CA ASN A 114 14.59 -16.18 36.21
C ASN A 114 13.36 -15.26 36.06
N ALA A 115 12.85 -15.08 34.84
CA ALA A 115 11.67 -14.25 34.61
C ALA A 115 10.37 -15.03 34.80
N THR A 116 10.20 -16.14 34.07
CA THR A 116 9.04 -17.04 34.23
C THR A 116 9.42 -18.45 33.77
N VAL A 117 8.76 -19.47 34.32
CA VAL A 117 8.93 -20.88 33.91
C VAL A 117 8.71 -21.07 32.40
N PHE A 118 7.70 -20.39 31.83
CA PHE A 118 7.37 -20.50 30.40
C PHE A 118 8.37 -19.81 29.47
N ASN A 119 9.16 -18.84 29.96
CA ASN A 119 10.21 -18.23 29.15
C ASN A 119 11.35 -19.23 28.86
N GLY A 120 11.62 -20.18 29.77
CA GLY A 120 12.60 -21.24 29.55
C GLY A 120 12.28 -22.07 28.30
N LYS A 121 11.03 -22.53 28.15
CA LYS A 121 10.57 -23.29 26.98
C LYS A 121 10.64 -22.51 25.67
N ARG A 122 10.50 -21.18 25.73
CA ARG A 122 10.55 -20.29 24.55
C ARG A 122 11.95 -19.77 24.23
N GLY A 123 12.96 -20.13 25.02
CA GLY A 123 14.31 -19.58 24.91
C GLY A 123 14.33 -18.05 25.09
N GLY A 124 13.48 -17.53 25.98
CA GLY A 124 13.39 -16.10 26.27
C GLY A 124 12.83 -15.21 25.16
N ILE A 125 12.38 -15.78 24.04
CA ILE A 125 11.91 -15.03 22.87
C ILE A 125 10.38 -15.04 22.84
N GLN A 126 9.79 -13.86 22.73
CA GLN A 126 8.41 -13.71 22.31
C GLN A 126 8.34 -13.38 20.83
N ARG A 127 7.49 -14.11 20.11
CA ARG A 127 7.23 -13.88 18.69
C ARG A 127 5.99 -13.01 18.54
N LEU A 128 6.08 -11.97 17.71
CA LEU A 128 5.00 -11.02 17.45
C LEU A 128 4.56 -11.16 15.99
N PHE A 129 3.24 -11.20 15.76
CA PHE A 129 2.70 -11.20 14.41
C PHE A 129 2.81 -9.83 13.78
N ASN A 130 3.02 -9.80 12.46
CA ASN A 130 3.03 -8.56 11.71
C ASN A 130 1.62 -7.95 11.71
N THR A 131 1.52 -6.71 12.20
CA THR A 131 0.30 -5.90 12.18
C THR A 131 0.53 -4.57 11.46
N GLN A 132 1.61 -4.48 10.68
CA GLN A 132 1.91 -3.30 9.88
C GLN A 132 0.77 -3.02 8.90
N PRO A 133 0.35 -1.75 8.75
CA PRO A 133 -0.62 -1.38 7.73
C PRO A 133 -0.05 -1.67 6.34
N PRO A 134 -0.90 -1.96 5.33
CA PRO A 134 -0.44 -2.15 3.96
C PRO A 134 0.22 -0.86 3.45
N THR A 135 1.53 -0.90 3.19
CA THR A 135 2.25 0.20 2.55
C THR A 135 2.21 0.01 1.04
N TRP A 136 1.33 0.75 0.36
CA TRP A 136 1.32 0.79 -1.10
C TRP A 136 2.54 1.57 -1.60
N VAL A 137 3.61 0.87 -1.99
CA VAL A 137 4.76 1.51 -2.65
C VAL A 137 4.46 1.58 -4.14
N VAL A 138 3.85 2.67 -4.59
CA VAL A 138 3.72 2.95 -6.02
C VAL A 138 5.10 3.35 -6.54
N GLN A 139 5.87 2.37 -7.03
CA GLN A 139 7.11 2.66 -7.74
C GLN A 139 6.77 3.18 -9.14
N ILE A 140 6.68 4.50 -9.28
CA ILE A 140 6.61 5.14 -10.60
C ILE A 140 7.95 4.85 -11.29
N LYS A 141 7.89 4.18 -12.45
CA LYS A 141 9.09 3.85 -13.23
C LYS A 141 9.17 4.76 -14.46
N PRO A 142 10.37 5.21 -14.84
CA PRO A 142 10.56 6.02 -16.04
C PRO A 142 10.19 5.20 -17.30
N PRO A 143 9.53 5.81 -18.30
CA PRO A 143 9.10 5.12 -19.53
C PRO A 143 10.26 4.93 -20.54
N ILE A 144 11.33 4.24 -20.13
CA ILE A 144 12.56 4.09 -20.95
C ILE A 144 12.30 3.26 -22.22
N ASN A 145 11.56 2.16 -22.10
CA ASN A 145 11.40 1.16 -23.17
C ASN A 145 10.21 1.43 -24.13
N GLN A 146 9.55 2.57 -24.02
CA GLN A 146 8.30 2.84 -24.72
C GLN A 146 8.49 3.93 -25.78
N LYS A 147 7.90 3.74 -26.97
CA LYS A 147 7.94 4.77 -28.02
C LYS A 147 7.08 5.98 -27.70
N SER A 148 5.95 5.76 -27.02
CA SER A 148 5.03 6.80 -26.59
C SER A 148 4.49 6.49 -25.20
N TRP A 149 4.66 7.44 -24.29
CA TRP A 149 4.27 7.34 -22.89
C TRP A 149 2.76 7.20 -22.70
N PHE A 150 1.95 7.85 -23.53
CA PHE A 150 0.49 7.86 -23.38
C PHE A 150 -0.17 6.46 -23.28
N TYR A 151 0.41 5.44 -23.91
CA TYR A 151 -0.21 4.11 -23.97
C TYR A 151 -0.12 3.31 -22.67
N ASN A 152 0.98 3.43 -21.94
CA ASN A 152 1.25 2.63 -20.73
C ASN A 152 1.52 3.49 -19.49
N GLY A 153 1.75 4.78 -19.67
CA GLY A 153 2.04 5.73 -18.61
C GLY A 153 0.83 6.17 -17.79
N ILE A 154 -0.37 6.00 -18.35
CA ILE A 154 -1.63 6.42 -17.74
C ILE A 154 -2.46 5.17 -17.47
N PRO A 155 -2.79 4.85 -16.20
CA PRO A 155 -3.63 3.72 -15.85
C PRO A 155 -4.98 3.80 -16.55
N ASN A 156 -5.32 2.73 -17.29
CA ASN A 156 -6.55 2.71 -18.06
C ASN A 156 -7.80 2.83 -17.17
N SER A 157 -7.72 2.40 -15.90
CA SER A 157 -8.82 2.50 -14.93
C SER A 157 -9.25 3.94 -14.65
N VAL A 158 -8.32 4.89 -14.64
CA VAL A 158 -8.62 6.30 -14.30
C VAL A 158 -9.28 7.02 -15.47
N VAL A 159 -8.83 6.74 -16.69
CA VAL A 159 -9.38 7.38 -17.91
C VAL A 159 -10.60 6.67 -18.47
N LYS A 160 -10.87 5.42 -18.05
CA LYS A 160 -11.94 4.60 -18.62
C LYS A 160 -13.30 5.28 -18.54
N THR A 161 -13.66 5.79 -17.37
CA THR A 161 -14.98 6.40 -17.15
C THR A 161 -15.20 7.59 -18.08
N ASP A 162 -14.23 8.50 -18.18
CA ASP A 162 -14.33 9.68 -19.04
C ASP A 162 -14.33 9.32 -20.52
N VAL A 163 -13.49 8.35 -20.92
CA VAL A 163 -13.48 7.82 -22.30
C VAL A 163 -14.81 7.17 -22.64
N ASP A 164 -15.39 6.36 -21.76
CA ASP A 164 -16.66 5.66 -21.99
C ASP A 164 -17.82 6.67 -22.12
N TYR A 165 -17.88 7.68 -21.24
CA TYR A 165 -18.87 8.76 -21.36
C TYR A 165 -18.72 9.56 -22.66
N LEU A 166 -17.49 9.95 -22.99
CA LEU A 166 -17.19 10.69 -24.21
C LEU A 166 -17.56 9.89 -25.46
N ARG A 167 -17.21 8.59 -25.47
CA ARG A 167 -17.53 7.65 -26.54
C ARG A 167 -19.03 7.47 -26.71
N ASP A 168 -19.75 7.18 -25.63
CA ASP A 168 -21.20 6.99 -25.67
C ASP A 168 -21.93 8.25 -26.13
N PHE A 169 -21.42 9.41 -25.75
CA PHE A 169 -21.96 10.69 -26.22
C PHE A 169 -21.75 10.87 -27.73
N LEU A 170 -20.54 10.60 -28.23
CA LEU A 170 -20.22 10.72 -29.65
C LEU A 170 -21.03 9.75 -30.51
N LEU A 171 -21.09 8.47 -30.12
CA LEU A 171 -21.87 7.45 -30.83
C LEU A 171 -23.38 7.75 -30.84
N ARG A 172 -23.94 8.28 -29.74
CA ARG A 172 -25.34 8.71 -29.71
C ARG A 172 -25.60 9.86 -30.67
N ASN A 173 -24.69 10.83 -30.76
CA ASN A 173 -24.85 11.96 -31.67
C ASN A 173 -24.72 11.54 -33.14
N GLU A 174 -23.79 10.63 -33.47
CA GLU A 174 -23.66 10.06 -34.81
C GLU A 174 -24.93 9.32 -35.23
N ARG A 175 -25.48 8.46 -34.36
CA ARG A 175 -26.73 7.73 -34.62
C ARG A 175 -27.93 8.64 -34.88
N LEU A 176 -27.98 9.77 -34.17
CA LEU A 176 -29.09 10.73 -34.29
C LEU A 176 -28.84 11.76 -35.41
N SER A 177 -27.74 11.66 -36.17
CA SER A 177 -27.32 12.65 -37.18
C SER A 177 -27.25 14.10 -36.66
N LEU A 178 -27.07 14.26 -35.33
CA LEU A 178 -27.08 15.56 -34.71
C LEU A 178 -25.70 16.21 -34.82
N SER A 179 -25.68 17.47 -35.28
CA SER A 179 -24.44 18.22 -35.38
C SER A 179 -23.78 18.42 -34.02
N THR A 180 -22.49 18.07 -33.94
CA THR A 180 -21.59 18.33 -32.81
C THR A 180 -21.25 19.82 -32.67
N ARG A 181 -21.62 20.67 -33.65
CA ARG A 181 -21.49 22.13 -33.56
C ARG A 181 -22.52 22.80 -32.64
N ASN A 182 -23.55 22.09 -32.17
CA ASN A 182 -24.50 22.68 -31.23
C ASN A 182 -23.74 23.16 -29.97
N PRO A 183 -23.84 24.46 -29.58
CA PRO A 183 -23.07 25.04 -28.48
C PRO A 183 -23.14 24.26 -27.17
N GLN A 184 -24.33 23.76 -26.81
CA GLN A 184 -24.52 23.00 -25.57
C GLN A 184 -23.77 21.66 -25.58
N LYS A 185 -23.73 20.99 -26.74
CA LYS A 185 -23.03 19.71 -26.91
C LYS A 185 -21.52 19.89 -26.94
N ARG A 186 -21.05 20.94 -27.61
CA ARG A 186 -19.64 21.31 -27.65
C ARG A 186 -19.09 21.59 -26.25
N LYS A 187 -19.89 22.20 -25.36
CA LYS A 187 -19.51 22.43 -23.96
C LYS A 187 -19.18 21.12 -23.22
N TRP A 188 -19.97 20.07 -23.40
CA TRP A 188 -19.71 18.76 -22.78
C TRP A 188 -18.49 18.06 -23.37
N LEU A 189 -18.30 18.13 -24.70
CA LEU A 189 -17.08 17.62 -25.35
C LEU A 189 -15.82 18.29 -24.82
N ILE A 190 -15.84 19.61 -24.67
CA ILE A 190 -14.73 20.37 -24.10
C ILE A 190 -14.50 19.96 -22.65
N LYS A 191 -15.57 19.85 -21.84
CA LYS A 191 -15.45 19.45 -20.42
C LYS A 191 -14.79 18.08 -20.25
N TRP A 192 -15.23 17.06 -21.00
CA TRP A 192 -14.60 15.73 -20.91
C TRP A 192 -13.20 15.72 -21.50
N GLY A 193 -12.96 16.47 -22.58
CA GLY A 193 -11.63 16.65 -23.15
C GLY A 193 -10.65 17.29 -22.14
N GLN A 194 -11.10 18.32 -21.42
CA GLN A 194 -10.34 18.96 -20.35
C GLN A 194 -10.07 18.00 -19.19
N SER A 195 -11.09 17.25 -18.73
CA SER A 195 -10.90 16.21 -17.69
C SER A 195 -9.82 15.18 -18.07
N LEU A 196 -9.81 14.73 -19.33
CA LEU A 196 -8.78 13.85 -19.84
C LEU A 196 -7.41 14.54 -19.88
N THR A 197 -7.34 15.78 -20.35
CA THR A 197 -6.10 16.58 -20.34
C THR A 197 -5.55 16.75 -18.93
N ASP A 198 -6.38 17.11 -17.95
CA ASP A 198 -5.99 17.29 -16.55
C ASP A 198 -5.46 15.98 -15.95
N THR A 199 -6.15 14.86 -16.23
CA THR A 199 -5.70 13.53 -15.80
C THR A 199 -4.33 13.19 -16.37
N VAL A 200 -4.12 13.45 -17.67
CA VAL A 200 -2.83 13.22 -18.33
C VAL A 200 -1.73 14.09 -17.72
N LEU A 201 -2.01 15.36 -17.46
CA LEU A 201 -1.05 16.28 -16.85
C LEU A 201 -0.69 15.87 -15.43
N PHE A 202 -1.65 15.40 -14.64
CA PHE A 202 -1.40 14.84 -13.32
C PHE A 202 -0.41 13.67 -13.38
N TYR A 203 -0.62 12.69 -14.28
CA TYR A 203 0.32 11.56 -14.43
C TYR A 203 1.67 11.98 -15.02
N ALA A 204 1.71 13.01 -15.86
CA ALA A 204 2.96 13.57 -16.35
C ALA A 204 3.77 14.19 -15.22
N GLN A 205 3.13 14.95 -14.32
CA GLN A 205 3.77 15.55 -13.15
C GLN A 205 4.39 14.49 -12.24
N GLN A 206 3.72 13.35 -12.04
CA GLN A 206 4.27 12.23 -11.26
C GLN A 206 5.59 11.70 -11.84
N ILE A 207 5.78 11.78 -13.15
CA ILE A 207 7.03 11.38 -13.82
C ILE A 207 8.07 12.50 -13.79
N GLN A 208 7.63 13.76 -13.87
CA GLN A 208 8.51 14.91 -13.71
C GLN A 208 9.12 15.00 -12.30
N LEU A 209 8.51 14.34 -11.30
CA LEU A 209 9.05 14.19 -9.94
C LEU A 209 10.14 13.11 -9.81
N LEU A 210 10.41 12.32 -10.87
CA LEU A 210 11.53 11.39 -10.88
C LEU A 210 12.87 12.13 -10.83
N PRO A 211 13.96 11.47 -10.43
CA PRO A 211 15.29 12.06 -10.49
C PRO A 211 15.60 12.61 -11.88
N GLU A 212 16.13 13.84 -11.93
CA GLU A 212 16.45 14.53 -13.18
C GLU A 212 17.41 13.72 -14.06
N GLY A 213 17.24 13.83 -15.38
CA GLY A 213 18.13 13.18 -16.35
C GLY A 213 17.82 11.69 -16.60
N TRP A 214 16.70 11.16 -16.10
CA TRP A 214 16.28 9.78 -16.41
C TRP A 214 16.07 9.54 -17.92
N SER A 215 15.82 10.60 -18.70
CA SER A 215 15.71 10.52 -20.18
C SER A 215 17.06 10.43 -20.89
N GLY A 216 18.18 10.64 -20.20
CA GLY A 216 19.54 10.67 -20.76
C GLY A 216 20.18 9.30 -20.99
N VAL A 217 19.48 8.20 -20.69
CA VAL A 217 20.01 6.84 -20.82
C VAL A 217 20.09 6.43 -22.30
N GLU A 218 21.19 5.81 -22.73
CA GLU A 218 21.39 5.34 -24.12
C GLU A 218 20.29 4.40 -24.65
N SER A 219 19.60 3.69 -23.75
CA SER A 219 18.51 2.76 -24.09
C SER A 219 17.14 3.43 -24.28
N ILE A 220 17.05 4.77 -24.23
CA ILE A 220 15.80 5.51 -24.34
C ILE A 220 15.13 5.29 -25.71
N LYS A 221 13.93 4.72 -25.70
CA LYS A 221 13.08 4.53 -26.91
C LYS A 221 12.01 5.60 -27.05
N LEU A 222 11.87 6.46 -26.04
CA LEU A 222 10.87 7.51 -25.99
C LEU A 222 11.17 8.58 -27.03
N LYS A 223 10.13 9.04 -27.75
CA LYS A 223 10.24 10.13 -28.70
C LYS A 223 10.77 11.40 -28.03
N LEU A 224 11.66 12.12 -28.71
CA LEU A 224 12.34 13.32 -28.17
C LEU A 224 11.36 14.40 -27.66
N SER A 225 10.27 14.67 -28.38
CA SER A 225 9.25 15.63 -27.93
C SER A 225 8.55 15.23 -26.62
N GLN A 226 8.43 13.93 -26.35
CA GLN A 226 7.90 13.44 -25.07
C GLN A 226 8.97 13.45 -23.97
N GLN A 227 10.25 13.33 -24.29
CA GLN A 227 11.33 13.55 -23.33
C GLN A 227 11.31 15.01 -22.84
N TYR A 228 11.17 16.00 -23.75
CA TYR A 228 11.02 17.41 -23.37
C TYR A 228 9.81 17.70 -22.49
N PHE A 229 8.74 16.91 -22.64
CA PHE A 229 7.54 17.04 -21.83
C PHE A 229 7.68 16.41 -20.44
N LEU A 230 8.31 15.24 -20.33
CA LEU A 230 8.33 14.43 -19.10
C LEU A 230 9.59 14.61 -18.24
N ASP A 231 10.70 15.08 -18.80
CA ASP A 231 11.97 15.34 -18.10
C ASP A 231 12.41 16.81 -18.26
N PRO A 232 11.66 17.78 -17.71
CA PRO A 232 11.92 19.21 -17.94
C PRO A 232 13.18 19.72 -17.21
N TYR A 233 13.67 19.00 -16.20
CA TYR A 233 14.78 19.43 -15.33
C TYR A 233 16.12 18.78 -15.66
N ARG A 234 16.22 18.06 -16.79
CA ARG A 234 17.49 17.48 -17.23
C ARG A 234 18.59 18.56 -17.37
N ASP A 235 19.73 18.33 -16.74
CA ASP A 235 20.86 19.29 -16.66
C ASP A 235 21.65 19.52 -17.97
N ASP A 236 21.29 18.84 -19.05
CA ASP A 236 21.99 18.91 -20.32
C ASP A 236 21.66 20.23 -21.07
N GLU A 237 22.67 21.09 -21.25
CA GLU A 237 22.52 22.40 -21.90
C GLU A 237 21.99 22.28 -23.34
N ALA A 238 22.44 21.28 -24.10
CA ALA A 238 21.97 21.05 -25.46
C ALA A 238 20.50 20.63 -25.46
N PHE A 239 20.10 19.81 -24.49
CA PHE A 239 18.71 19.40 -24.31
C PHE A 239 17.81 20.58 -23.93
N GLN A 240 18.24 21.43 -22.99
CA GLN A 240 17.48 22.60 -22.56
C GLN A 240 17.35 23.66 -23.67
N THR A 241 18.40 23.84 -24.47
CA THR A 241 18.38 24.74 -25.63
C THR A 241 17.41 24.21 -26.69
N ALA A 242 17.52 22.93 -27.05
CA ALA A 242 16.63 22.30 -28.01
C ALA A 242 15.17 22.29 -27.52
N ARG A 243 14.91 22.13 -26.22
CA ARG A 243 13.58 22.23 -25.62
C ARG A 243 12.94 23.62 -25.79
N LYS A 244 13.72 24.69 -25.76
CA LYS A 244 13.22 26.07 -25.96
C LYS A 244 12.97 26.40 -27.42
N THR A 245 13.80 25.87 -28.32
CA THR A 245 13.74 26.18 -29.76
C THR A 245 12.77 25.28 -30.52
N THR A 246 12.56 24.04 -30.06
CA THR A 246 11.73 23.05 -30.75
C THR A 246 10.26 23.18 -30.35
N ASP A 247 9.33 23.10 -31.31
CA ASP A 247 7.88 23.04 -31.08
C ASP A 247 7.42 21.64 -30.61
N TRP A 248 7.98 21.18 -29.48
CA TRP A 248 7.66 19.87 -28.92
C TRP A 248 6.22 19.80 -28.38
N GLN A 249 5.64 20.94 -27.99
CA GLN A 249 4.28 21.04 -27.46
C GLN A 249 3.24 20.64 -28.51
N SER A 250 3.41 21.10 -29.75
CA SER A 250 2.57 20.72 -30.89
C SER A 250 2.63 19.21 -31.18
N GLU A 251 3.83 18.63 -31.11
CA GLU A 251 4.00 17.19 -31.30
C GLU A 251 3.34 16.36 -30.20
N VAL A 252 3.54 16.73 -28.94
CA VAL A 252 2.91 16.06 -27.78
C VAL A 252 1.39 16.18 -27.86
N SER A 253 0.88 17.33 -28.28
CA SER A 253 -0.56 17.56 -28.48
C SER A 253 -1.15 16.67 -29.58
N LYS A 254 -0.40 16.48 -30.69
CA LYS A 254 -0.79 15.54 -31.76
C LYS A 254 -0.75 14.08 -31.27
N ASP A 255 0.25 13.70 -30.49
CA ASP A 255 0.36 12.35 -29.93
C ASP A 255 -0.75 12.07 -28.91
N PHE A 256 -1.11 13.05 -28.09
CA PHE A 256 -2.28 13.01 -27.20
C PHE A 256 -3.57 12.80 -28.00
N ALA A 257 -3.81 13.59 -29.05
CA ALA A 257 -5.01 13.46 -29.88
C ALA A 257 -5.11 12.07 -30.53
N LYS A 258 -4.00 11.50 -31.01
CA LYS A 258 -3.94 10.12 -31.53
C LYS A 258 -4.30 9.10 -30.46
N TRP A 259 -3.78 9.26 -29.24
CA TRP A 259 -4.06 8.37 -28.13
C TRP A 259 -5.54 8.42 -27.71
N VAL A 260 -6.13 9.61 -27.55
CA VAL A 260 -7.56 9.78 -27.25
C VAL A 260 -8.41 9.12 -28.34
N ASN A 261 -8.12 9.39 -29.61
CA ASN A 261 -8.83 8.76 -30.72
C ASN A 261 -8.72 7.24 -30.70
N GLY A 262 -7.54 6.69 -30.39
CA GLY A 262 -7.36 5.24 -30.22
C GLY A 262 -8.22 4.65 -29.11
N LYS A 263 -8.38 5.37 -27.98
CA LYS A 263 -9.26 4.97 -26.88
C LYS A 263 -10.74 5.05 -27.27
N LEU A 264 -11.14 6.08 -28.02
CA LEU A 264 -12.52 6.25 -28.51
C LEU A 264 -12.92 5.22 -29.56
N ILE A 265 -12.02 4.79 -30.45
CA ILE A 265 -12.29 3.68 -31.39
C ILE A 265 -12.59 2.40 -30.61
N GLY A 266 -11.79 2.09 -29.58
CA GLY A 266 -11.89 0.88 -28.76
C GLY A 266 -11.79 -0.42 -29.57
N LYS A 267 -12.17 -1.56 -28.97
CA LYS A 267 -11.99 -2.89 -29.58
C LYS A 267 -13.05 -3.24 -30.63
N ASP A 268 -14.25 -2.72 -30.44
CA ASP A 268 -15.43 -2.89 -31.28
C ASP A 268 -15.41 -2.00 -32.53
N LYS A 269 -14.47 -1.04 -32.63
CA LYS A 269 -14.23 -0.17 -33.80
C LYS A 269 -15.48 0.52 -34.35
N ARG A 270 -16.45 0.80 -33.49
CA ARG A 270 -17.75 1.38 -33.89
C ARG A 270 -17.69 2.89 -34.11
N PHE A 271 -16.70 3.56 -33.51
CA PHE A 271 -16.51 4.99 -33.65
C PHE A 271 -15.41 5.30 -34.66
N THR A 272 -15.65 6.26 -35.55
CA THR A 272 -14.68 6.73 -36.55
C THR A 272 -14.28 8.18 -36.24
N PRO A 273 -13.08 8.44 -35.69
CA PRO A 273 -12.65 9.78 -35.35
C PRO A 273 -12.60 10.70 -36.58
N GLN A 274 -13.37 11.78 -36.55
CA GLN A 274 -13.32 12.82 -37.56
C GLN A 274 -12.12 13.76 -37.36
N PRO A 275 -11.66 14.46 -38.41
CA PRO A 275 -10.58 15.45 -38.32
C PRO A 275 -10.86 16.56 -37.29
N GLU A 276 -12.14 16.95 -37.13
CA GLU A 276 -12.54 17.96 -36.15
C GLU A 276 -12.26 17.54 -34.71
N HIS A 277 -12.52 16.28 -34.36
CA HIS A 277 -12.23 15.74 -33.02
C HIS A 277 -10.74 15.76 -32.72
N THR A 278 -9.93 15.33 -33.70
CA THR A 278 -8.47 15.32 -33.58
C THR A 278 -7.92 16.73 -33.35
N LYS A 279 -8.43 17.72 -34.09
CA LYS A 279 -8.09 19.14 -33.90
C LYS A 279 -8.50 19.65 -32.52
N LEU A 280 -9.69 19.27 -32.04
CA LEU A 280 -10.17 19.66 -30.72
C LEU A 280 -9.27 19.11 -29.60
N TRP A 281 -8.94 17.82 -29.63
CA TRP A 281 -8.08 17.19 -28.61
C TRP A 281 -6.68 17.80 -28.59
N ALA A 282 -6.10 18.02 -29.77
CA ALA A 282 -4.80 18.67 -29.88
C ALA A 282 -4.85 20.12 -29.37
N LEU A 283 -5.92 20.86 -29.64
CA LEU A 283 -6.09 22.23 -29.16
C LEU A 283 -6.20 22.29 -27.63
N LEU A 284 -6.98 21.39 -27.01
CA LEU A 284 -7.12 21.34 -25.56
C LEU A 284 -5.79 21.05 -24.86
N MET A 285 -5.03 20.07 -25.35
CA MET A 285 -3.70 19.76 -24.81
C MET A 285 -2.73 20.90 -25.03
N SER A 286 -2.73 21.52 -26.22
CA SER A 286 -1.83 22.63 -26.53
C SER A 286 -2.10 23.86 -25.66
N ASN A 287 -3.37 24.17 -25.39
CA ASN A 287 -3.74 25.26 -24.49
C ASN A 287 -3.29 24.96 -23.06
N ALA A 288 -3.55 23.76 -22.56
CA ALA A 288 -3.14 23.39 -21.20
C ALA A 288 -1.62 23.38 -21.02
N LEU A 289 -0.86 22.92 -22.02
CA LEU A 289 0.60 23.01 -22.01
C LEU A 289 1.10 24.46 -22.02
N ARG A 290 0.43 25.35 -22.77
CA ARG A 290 0.73 26.80 -22.75
C ARG A 290 0.52 27.38 -21.36
N ASP A 291 -0.61 27.10 -20.74
CA ASP A 291 -0.95 27.63 -19.41
C ASP A 291 0.09 27.19 -18.36
N ILE A 292 0.55 25.93 -18.43
CA ILE A 292 1.62 25.43 -17.56
C ILE A 292 2.95 26.13 -17.81
N THR A 293 3.28 26.46 -19.07
CA THR A 293 4.53 27.19 -19.37
C THR A 293 4.48 28.67 -19.01
N ILE A 294 3.27 29.26 -18.97
CA ILE A 294 3.07 30.67 -18.62
C ILE A 294 3.02 30.85 -17.09
N ALA A 295 2.56 29.85 -16.33
CA ALA A 295 2.61 29.85 -14.87
C ALA A 295 4.08 29.79 -14.38
N PRO A 296 4.66 30.90 -13.89
CA PRO A 296 6.04 30.89 -13.41
C PRO A 296 6.12 30.28 -12.00
N LYS A 297 7.05 29.33 -11.84
CA LYS A 297 8.03 29.18 -10.74
C LYS A 297 7.61 29.53 -9.28
N ASN A 298 6.35 29.36 -8.86
CA ASN A 298 5.99 29.46 -7.44
C ASN A 298 5.94 28.10 -6.76
N THR A 299 7.09 27.44 -6.66
CA THR A 299 7.42 26.59 -5.51
C THR A 299 8.94 26.69 -5.34
N GLU A 300 9.38 27.83 -4.82
CA GLU A 300 10.63 27.90 -4.10
C GLU A 300 10.63 26.80 -3.04
N LYS A 301 11.75 26.07 -3.03
CA LYS A 301 12.24 25.25 -1.93
C LYS A 301 11.84 25.89 -0.60
N THR A 302 10.88 25.29 0.09
CA THR A 302 10.63 25.60 1.50
C THR A 302 10.81 24.30 2.28
N VAL A 303 12.05 24.20 2.79
CA VAL A 303 12.58 23.51 3.99
C VAL A 303 12.02 22.13 4.32
#